data_AF-A0A661Z9N0-F1
#
_entry.id   AF-A0A661Z9N0-F1
#
_cell.length_a   1.000
_cell.length_b   1.000
_cell.length_c   1.000
_cell.angle_alpha   90.00
_cell.angle_beta   90.00
_cell.angle_gamma   90.00
#
_symmetry.space_group_name_H-M   'P 1'
#
loop_
_entity.id
_entity.type
_entity.pdbx_description
1 polymer ?
#
loop_
_entity_poly.entity_id
_entity_poly.type
_entity_poly.pdbx_seq_one_letter_code
_entity_poly.pdbx_strand_id
1 'polypeptide(L)'
;MTEIGLKIYDLLKGTHVRHTMGFLEESQYWSLEELQEFQGKKLKDLLNVVEAEVPFYREYEGTREREYENARIQEGESLIPSRIPEFSNSHTPIIYKLMVIEAGDELLSDKINLKKCKVSRTGGTTGPPLRLYRDTETRSWALAAYYRFYGW
;
A
#
# COMPACT_ATOMS: atom_id res chain seq x y z
N MET A 1 25.67 1.96 -4.10
CA MET A 1 25.72 3.19 -3.27
C MET A 1 26.44 2.81 -1.98
N THR A 2 27.41 3.59 -1.48
CA THR A 2 28.12 3.23 -0.25
C THR A 2 27.23 3.48 0.97
N GLU A 3 27.48 2.76 2.08
CA GLU A 3 26.81 2.96 3.38
C GLU A 3 26.78 4.43 3.82
N ILE A 4 27.87 5.15 3.56
CA ILE A 4 27.98 6.59 3.86
C ILE A 4 27.03 7.41 2.97
N GLY A 5 26.92 7.07 1.69
CA GLY A 5 26.01 7.72 0.75
C GLY A 5 24.54 7.58 1.16
N LEU A 6 24.13 6.39 1.62
CA LEU A 6 22.77 6.16 2.12
C LEU A 6 22.48 6.96 3.40
N LYS A 7 23.42 7.02 4.34
CA LYS A 7 23.28 7.84 5.56
C LYS A 7 23.08 9.32 5.25
N ILE A 8 23.88 9.86 4.31
CA ILE A 8 23.75 11.26 3.89
C ILE A 8 22.42 11.48 3.19
N TYR A 9 21.99 10.56 2.33
CA TYR A 9 20.70 10.63 1.66
C TYR A 9 19.53 10.66 2.65
N ASP A 10 19.54 9.74 3.64
CA ASP A 10 18.53 9.68 4.70
C ASP A 10 18.47 10.98 5.51
N LEU A 11 19.62 11.55 5.88
CA LEU A 11 19.68 12.84 6.57
C LEU A 11 19.09 13.98 5.73
N LEU A 12 19.46 14.08 4.45
CA LEU A 12 19.04 15.18 3.57
C LEU A 12 17.58 15.08 3.13
N LYS A 13 17.05 13.87 2.97
CA LYS A 13 15.68 13.63 2.49
C LYS A 13 14.69 13.28 3.62
N GLY A 14 15.20 13.11 4.84
CA GLY A 14 14.45 12.63 5.99
C GLY A 14 13.96 11.19 5.83
N THR A 15 14.54 10.42 4.89
CA THR A 15 14.17 9.02 4.64
C THR A 15 14.84 8.08 5.64
N HIS A 16 14.43 6.82 5.61
CA HIS A 16 14.96 5.76 6.47
C HIS A 16 15.43 4.55 5.64
N VAL A 17 15.96 4.80 4.44
CA VAL A 17 16.32 3.79 3.44
C VAL A 17 17.30 2.78 4.03
N ARG A 18 18.32 3.23 4.77
CA ARG A 18 19.33 2.34 5.35
C ARG A 18 18.72 1.37 6.36
N HIS A 19 17.85 1.87 7.23
CA HIS A 19 17.17 1.05 8.22
C HIS A 19 16.27 0.01 7.54
N THR A 20 15.46 0.45 6.56
CA THR A 20 14.59 -0.44 5.80
C THR A 20 15.38 -1.46 4.98
N MET A 21 16.55 -1.10 4.45
CA MET A 21 17.42 -2.01 3.71
C MET A 21 17.97 -3.12 4.61
N GLY A 22 18.49 -2.77 5.80
CA GLY A 22 18.94 -3.78 6.78
C GLY A 22 17.82 -4.75 7.16
N PHE A 23 16.61 -4.22 7.41
CA PHE A 23 15.44 -5.07 7.63
C PHE A 23 15.16 -6.02 6.46
N LEU A 24 15.21 -5.52 5.22
CA LEU A 24 14.94 -6.32 4.01
C LEU A 24 16.04 -7.36 3.71
N GLU A 25 17.27 -7.14 4.19
CA GLU A 25 18.39 -8.09 4.11
C GLU A 25 18.27 -9.18 5.17
N GLU A 26 17.79 -8.86 6.36
CA GLU A 26 17.48 -9.84 7.40
C GLU A 26 16.25 -10.67 7.01
N SER A 27 15.18 -10.01 6.55
CA SER A 27 13.89 -10.64 6.27
C SER A 27 13.86 -11.54 5.04
N GLN A 28 14.92 -11.54 4.22
CA GLN A 28 14.97 -12.41 3.03
C GLN A 28 15.19 -13.88 3.37
N TYR A 29 15.65 -14.18 4.59
CA TYR A 29 15.90 -15.54 5.08
C TYR A 29 14.79 -16.06 5.99
N TRP A 30 13.72 -15.29 6.16
CA TRP A 30 12.60 -15.67 7.00
C TRP A 30 11.91 -16.93 6.51
N SER A 31 11.41 -17.71 7.46
CA SER A 31 10.49 -18.81 7.17
C SER A 31 9.16 -18.28 6.63
N LEU A 32 8.36 -19.18 6.06
CA LEU A 32 7.01 -18.83 5.61
C LEU A 32 6.16 -18.30 6.77
N GLU A 33 6.29 -18.91 7.94
CA GLU A 33 5.54 -18.56 9.16
C GLU A 33 5.92 -17.15 9.65
N GLU A 34 7.22 -16.83 9.72
CA GLU A 34 7.70 -15.49 10.08
C GLU A 34 7.21 -14.42 9.11
N LEU A 35 7.24 -14.72 7.80
CA LEU A 35 6.72 -13.81 6.78
C LEU A 35 5.21 -13.59 6.90
N GLN A 36 4.45 -14.66 7.14
CA GLN A 36 2.99 -14.59 7.32
C GLN A 36 2.62 -13.80 8.57
N GLU A 37 3.31 -14.00 9.69
CA GLU A 37 3.09 -13.24 10.92
C GLU A 37 3.32 -11.73 10.69
N PHE A 38 4.43 -11.37 10.02
CA PHE A 38 4.72 -9.97 9.72
C PHE A 38 3.71 -9.34 8.76
N GLN A 39 3.30 -10.06 7.71
CA GLN A 39 2.28 -9.60 6.77
C GLN A 39 0.93 -9.42 7.45
N GLY A 40 0.51 -10.38 8.30
CA GLY A 40 -0.72 -10.31 9.09
C GLY A 40 -0.74 -9.08 10.00
N LYS A 41 0.36 -8.84 10.73
CA LYS A 41 0.50 -7.63 11.56
C LYS A 41 0.37 -6.36 10.72
N LYS A 42 1.09 -6.25 9.60
CA LYS A 42 1.02 -5.08 8.71
C LYS A 42 -0.39 -4.86 8.15
N LEU A 43 -1.06 -5.93 7.76
CA LEU A 43 -2.42 -5.87 7.23
C LEU A 43 -3.40 -5.39 8.30
N LYS A 44 -3.33 -5.95 9.52
CA LYS A 44 -4.16 -5.50 10.64
C LYS A 44 -3.95 -4.02 10.95
N ASP A 45 -2.70 -3.56 11.00
CA ASP A 45 -2.37 -2.14 11.22
C ASP A 45 -2.96 -1.26 10.11
N LEU A 46 -2.87 -1.69 8.84
CA LEU A 46 -3.47 -0.98 7.70
C LEU A 46 -4.99 -0.92 7.80
N LEU A 47 -5.66 -2.05 8.08
CA LEU A 47 -7.12 -2.14 8.21
C LEU A 47 -7.65 -1.19 9.29
N ASN A 48 -7.01 -1.17 10.45
CA ASN A 48 -7.35 -0.24 11.53
C ASN A 48 -7.25 1.23 11.09
N VAL A 49 -6.22 1.59 10.31
CA VAL A 49 -6.04 2.96 9.81
C VAL A 49 -7.08 3.32 8.77
N VAL A 50 -7.37 2.43 7.80
CA VAL A 50 -8.33 2.75 6.74
C VAL A 50 -9.75 2.87 7.29
N GLU A 51 -10.16 1.99 8.20
CA GLU A 51 -11.48 2.05 8.83
C GLU A 51 -11.63 3.27 9.74
N ALA A 52 -10.56 3.71 10.41
CA ALA A 52 -10.63 4.87 11.30
C ALA A 52 -10.50 6.22 10.56
N GLU A 53 -9.65 6.30 9.53
CA GLU A 53 -9.14 7.58 9.03
C GLU A 53 -9.46 7.87 7.57
N VAL A 54 -9.88 6.89 6.77
CA VAL A 54 -10.09 7.09 5.33
C VAL A 54 -11.59 7.21 5.03
N PRO A 55 -12.09 8.40 4.61
CA PRO A 55 -13.51 8.64 4.36
C PRO A 55 -14.18 7.59 3.46
N PHE A 56 -13.54 7.23 2.35
CA PHE A 56 -14.05 6.27 1.39
C PHE A 56 -14.44 4.93 2.04
N TYR A 57 -13.65 4.45 3.00
CA TYR A 57 -13.90 3.16 3.66
C TYR A 57 -14.90 3.27 4.80
N ARG A 58 -14.97 4.41 5.49
CA ARG A 58 -15.99 4.66 6.53
C ARG A 58 -17.40 4.76 5.97
N GLU A 59 -17.52 5.37 4.79
CA GLU A 59 -18.79 5.61 4.10
C GLU A 59 -19.13 4.50 3.10
N TYR A 60 -18.34 3.41 3.10
CA TYR A 60 -18.55 2.30 2.18
C TYR A 60 -19.78 1.47 2.59
N GLU A 61 -20.93 1.74 1.96
CA GLU A 61 -22.19 1.03 2.26
C GLU A 61 -22.40 -0.30 1.50
N GLY A 62 -21.37 -0.88 0.86
CA GLY A 62 -21.49 -2.14 0.10
C GLY A 62 -22.38 -2.07 -1.17
N THR A 63 -23.14 -1.00 -1.35
CA THR A 63 -23.93 -0.71 -2.56
C THR A 63 -23.03 -0.37 -3.75
N ARG A 64 -21.95 0.37 -3.52
CA ARG A 64 -20.87 0.62 -4.51
C ARG A 64 -20.16 -0.67 -4.90
N GLU A 65 -20.07 -1.66 -4.00
CA GLU A 65 -19.53 -3.00 -4.32
C GLU A 65 -20.36 -3.66 -5.40
N ARG A 66 -21.69 -3.72 -5.21
CA ARG A 66 -22.61 -4.38 -6.13
C ARG A 66 -22.62 -3.78 -7.53
N GLU A 67 -22.41 -2.47 -7.68
CA GLU A 67 -22.32 -1.84 -9.01
C GLU A 67 -21.07 -2.27 -9.78
N TYR A 68 -19.92 -2.39 -9.10
CA TYR A 68 -18.65 -2.80 -9.72
C TYR A 68 -18.50 -4.34 -9.82
N GLU A 69 -19.06 -5.07 -8.87
CA GLU A 69 -19.07 -6.52 -8.80
C GLU A 69 -20.03 -7.11 -9.85
N ASN A 70 -21.17 -6.48 -10.13
CA ASN A 70 -22.01 -6.81 -11.29
C ASN A 70 -21.30 -6.56 -12.64
N ALA A 71 -20.30 -5.67 -12.69
CA ALA A 71 -19.52 -5.44 -13.90
C ALA A 71 -18.41 -6.49 -14.14
N ARG A 72 -18.11 -7.36 -13.16
CA ARG A 72 -17.01 -8.35 -13.25
C ARG A 72 -17.35 -9.79 -12.84
N ILE A 73 -18.47 -10.08 -12.15
CA ILE A 73 -18.96 -11.46 -11.96
C ILE A 73 -19.58 -11.99 -13.27
N GLN A 74 -18.79 -11.97 -14.35
CA GLN A 74 -18.93 -12.93 -15.45
C GLN A 74 -17.78 -13.95 -15.43
N GLU A 75 -16.81 -13.84 -14.52
CA GLU A 75 -15.66 -14.73 -14.42
C GLU A 75 -15.43 -15.24 -12.98
N GLY A 76 -16.41 -15.94 -12.42
CA GLY A 76 -16.19 -17.20 -11.69
C GLY A 76 -15.46 -17.27 -10.34
N GLU A 77 -14.84 -16.23 -9.77
CA GLU A 77 -14.17 -16.36 -8.45
C GLU A 77 -14.37 -15.13 -7.55
N SER A 78 -14.82 -15.38 -6.30
CA SER A 78 -14.77 -14.37 -5.24
C SER A 78 -13.30 -14.08 -4.94
N LEU A 79 -12.86 -12.86 -5.23
CA LEU A 79 -11.46 -12.42 -5.07
C LEU A 79 -11.06 -12.17 -3.61
N ILE A 80 -12.01 -12.31 -2.67
CA ILE A 80 -11.76 -12.13 -1.23
C ILE A 80 -10.86 -13.28 -0.77
N PRO A 81 -9.63 -13.01 -0.28
CA PRO A 81 -8.79 -14.05 0.29
C PRO A 81 -9.40 -14.52 1.61
N SER A 82 -10.34 -15.46 1.55
CA SER A 82 -10.94 -16.15 2.70
C SER A 82 -9.92 -16.85 3.61
N ARG A 83 -8.64 -16.87 3.20
CA ARG A 83 -7.49 -17.45 3.90
C ARG A 83 -6.71 -16.47 4.77
N ILE A 84 -7.09 -15.19 4.83
CA ILE A 84 -6.40 -14.18 5.67
C ILE A 84 -7.34 -13.75 6.81
N PRO A 85 -7.13 -14.25 8.05
CA PRO A 85 -8.03 -14.00 9.18
C PRO A 85 -8.27 -12.51 9.49
N GLU A 86 -7.26 -11.66 9.27
CA GLU A 86 -7.35 -10.22 9.47
C GLU A 86 -8.34 -9.59 8.47
N PHE A 87 -8.35 -10.09 7.24
CA PHE A 87 -9.22 -9.58 6.19
C PHE A 87 -10.64 -10.12 6.32
N SER A 88 -10.81 -11.39 6.72
CA SER A 88 -12.13 -12.01 6.88
C SER A 88 -13.00 -11.35 7.95
N ASN A 89 -12.38 -10.67 8.92
CA ASN A 89 -13.08 -9.93 9.98
C ASN A 89 -13.24 -8.44 9.67
N SER A 90 -12.65 -7.95 8.57
CA SER A 90 -12.73 -6.54 8.19
C SER A 90 -13.91 -6.31 7.24
N HIS A 91 -14.52 -5.14 7.33
CA HIS A 91 -15.56 -4.71 6.39
C HIS A 91 -14.97 -3.99 5.15
N THR A 92 -13.66 -4.01 5.00
CA THR A 92 -12.93 -3.33 3.93
C THR A 92 -13.10 -4.09 2.60
N PRO A 93 -13.74 -3.49 1.58
CA PRO A 93 -13.97 -4.11 0.29
C PRO A 93 -12.70 -4.22 -0.55
N ILE A 94 -12.73 -5.10 -1.54
CA ILE A 94 -11.78 -5.07 -2.66
C ILE A 94 -12.20 -3.96 -3.61
N ILE A 95 -11.25 -3.08 -3.98
CA ILE A 95 -11.51 -1.95 -4.86
C ILE A 95 -10.76 -2.04 -6.19
N TYR A 96 -11.34 -1.44 -7.23
CA TYR A 96 -10.78 -1.43 -8.58
C TYR A 96 -10.26 -0.05 -8.98
N LYS A 97 -9.42 0.01 -10.01
CA LYS A 97 -8.79 1.25 -10.48
C LYS A 97 -9.78 2.40 -10.72
N LEU A 98 -10.94 2.12 -11.32
CA LEU A 98 -11.94 3.16 -11.59
C LEU A 98 -12.57 3.70 -10.30
N MET A 99 -12.87 2.83 -9.33
CA MET A 99 -13.32 3.25 -8.00
C MET A 99 -12.32 4.17 -7.34
N VAL A 100 -11.02 3.86 -7.44
CA VAL A 100 -9.95 4.67 -6.87
C VAL A 100 -9.90 6.06 -7.52
N ILE A 101 -10.06 6.12 -8.85
CA ILE A 101 -10.05 7.38 -9.58
C ILE A 101 -11.27 8.23 -9.23
N GLU A 102 -12.44 7.60 -9.13
CA GLU A 102 -13.71 8.25 -8.79
C GLU A 102 -13.72 8.76 -7.35
N ALA A 103 -13.27 7.94 -6.39
CA ALA A 103 -13.16 8.32 -4.98
C ALA A 103 -12.17 9.48 -4.76
N GLY A 104 -11.10 9.55 -5.57
CA GLY A 104 -10.17 10.67 -5.56
C GLY A 104 -9.53 10.89 -4.19
N ASP A 105 -9.79 12.05 -3.57
CA ASP A 105 -9.22 12.41 -2.28
C ASP A 105 -9.95 11.78 -1.08
N GLU A 106 -11.12 11.17 -1.27
CA GLU A 106 -11.81 10.38 -0.23
C GLU A 106 -11.03 9.13 0.19
N LEU A 107 -10.09 8.67 -0.65
CA LEU A 107 -9.17 7.57 -0.34
C LEU A 107 -7.95 7.99 0.47
N LEU A 108 -7.85 9.26 0.85
CA LEU A 108 -6.76 9.76 1.68
C LEU A 108 -7.18 9.76 3.16
N SER A 109 -6.26 9.40 4.04
CA SER A 109 -6.50 9.56 5.49
C SER A 109 -6.70 11.04 5.82
N ASP A 110 -7.69 11.36 6.66
CA ASP A 110 -7.94 12.71 7.17
C ASP A 110 -6.73 13.30 7.93
N LYS A 111 -5.81 12.44 8.38
CA LYS A 111 -4.60 12.83 9.11
C LYS A 111 -3.38 12.98 8.21
N ILE A 112 -3.50 12.74 6.90
CA ILE A 112 -2.36 12.77 5.99
C ILE A 112 -1.79 14.19 5.85
N ASN A 113 -0.47 14.31 5.88
CA ASN A 113 0.21 15.56 5.56
C ASN A 113 0.70 15.56 4.11
N LEU A 114 -0.15 16.05 3.20
CA LEU A 114 0.13 16.06 1.76
C LEU A 114 1.41 16.84 1.38
N LYS A 115 1.85 17.81 2.20
CA LYS A 115 3.09 18.55 1.95
C LYS A 115 4.34 17.67 2.06
N LYS A 116 4.25 16.55 2.80
CA LYS A 116 5.32 15.56 2.93
C LYS A 116 5.24 14.46 1.86
N CYS A 117 4.15 14.40 1.10
CA CYS A 117 3.95 13.41 0.04
C CYS A 117 4.50 13.90 -1.30
N LYS A 118 5.02 12.97 -2.10
CA LYS A 118 5.30 13.18 -3.52
C LYS A 118 4.16 12.61 -4.34
N VAL A 119 3.67 13.41 -5.28
CA VAL A 119 2.60 13.00 -6.19
C VAL A 119 3.22 12.41 -7.45
N SER A 120 2.69 11.28 -7.88
CA SER A 120 3.01 10.65 -9.15
C SER A 120 1.73 10.24 -9.86
N ARG A 121 1.83 9.92 -11.15
CA ARG A 121 0.73 9.41 -11.95
C ARG A 121 1.15 8.09 -12.60
N THR A 122 0.27 7.11 -12.63
CA THR A 122 0.54 5.87 -13.36
C THR A 122 0.58 6.14 -14.86
N GLY A 123 1.55 5.54 -15.56
CA GLY A 123 1.54 5.48 -17.02
C GLY A 123 0.63 4.35 -17.51
N GLY A 124 -0.12 4.59 -18.59
CA GLY A 124 -0.95 3.60 -19.26
C GLY A 124 -1.56 4.21 -20.51
N THR A 125 -1.62 3.45 -21.60
CA THR A 125 -2.10 3.95 -22.91
C THR A 125 -3.62 3.92 -23.03
N THR A 126 -4.31 3.10 -22.23
CA THR A 126 -5.72 2.73 -22.45
C THR A 126 -6.68 3.22 -21.35
N GLY A 127 -6.24 4.03 -20.39
CA GLY A 127 -7.15 4.56 -19.38
C GLY A 127 -6.60 5.74 -18.59
N PRO A 128 -7.45 6.41 -17.79
CA PRO A 128 -7.06 7.60 -17.05
C PRO A 128 -5.89 7.30 -16.09
N PRO A 129 -4.94 8.24 -15.96
CA PRO A 129 -3.82 8.10 -15.04
C PRO A 129 -4.31 8.13 -13.60
N LEU A 130 -3.87 7.16 -12.80
CA LEU A 130 -4.15 7.14 -11.38
C LEU A 130 -3.15 8.04 -10.64
N ARG A 131 -3.65 8.96 -9.81
CA ARG A 131 -2.84 9.83 -8.95
C ARG A 131 -2.45 9.06 -7.68
N LEU A 132 -1.15 8.95 -7.43
CA LEU A 132 -0.59 8.26 -6.27
C LEU A 132 0.21 9.22 -5.40
N TYR A 133 -0.03 9.18 -4.09
CA TYR A 133 0.72 9.92 -3.09
C TYR A 133 1.72 8.98 -2.41
N ARG A 134 2.98 9.40 -2.35
CA ARG A 134 4.07 8.63 -1.72
C ARG A 134 4.70 9.46 -0.62
N ASP A 135 4.47 9.06 0.61
CA ASP A 135 5.09 9.67 1.78
C ASP A 135 6.56 9.25 1.93
N THR A 136 7.20 9.67 3.02
CA THR A 136 8.59 9.33 3.29
C THR A 136 8.79 7.84 3.51
N GLU A 137 7.88 7.17 4.20
CA GLU A 137 7.98 5.74 4.48
C GLU A 137 7.92 4.94 3.17
N THR A 138 6.91 5.20 2.33
CA THR A 138 6.76 4.55 1.01
C THR A 138 8.01 4.70 0.16
N ARG A 139 8.61 5.89 0.12
CA ARG A 139 9.84 6.13 -0.64
C ARG A 139 11.04 5.39 -0.05
N SER A 140 11.13 5.30 1.27
CA SER A 140 12.21 4.59 1.97
C SER A 140 12.19 3.10 1.62
N TRP A 141 11.00 2.48 1.68
CA TRP A 141 10.80 1.08 1.27
C TRP A 141 11.09 0.86 -0.21
N ALA A 142 10.58 1.72 -1.10
CA ALA A 142 10.80 1.57 -2.53
C ALA A 142 12.29 1.64 -2.91
N LEU A 143 13.03 2.60 -2.34
CA LEU A 143 14.47 2.74 -2.58
C LEU A 143 15.26 1.61 -1.95
N ALA A 144 14.92 1.17 -0.73
CA ALA A 144 15.59 0.06 -0.07
C ALA A 144 15.43 -1.25 -0.86
N ALA A 145 14.22 -1.54 -1.33
CA ALA A 145 13.95 -2.69 -2.20
C ALA A 145 14.73 -2.61 -3.52
N TYR A 146 14.76 -1.42 -4.14
CA TYR A 146 15.56 -1.16 -5.34
C TYR A 146 17.05 -1.44 -5.10
N TYR A 147 17.64 -0.88 -4.04
CA TYR A 147 19.06 -1.10 -3.76
C TYR A 147 19.38 -2.55 -3.41
N ARG A 148 18.52 -3.24 -2.66
CA ARG A 148 18.66 -4.68 -2.39
C ARG A 148 18.71 -5.48 -3.69
N PHE A 149 17.84 -5.18 -4.66
CA PHE A 149 17.84 -5.85 -5.97
C PHE A 149 19.17 -5.71 -6.70
N TYR A 150 19.84 -4.54 -6.65
CA TYR A 150 21.18 -4.36 -7.24
C TYR A 150 22.32 -4.98 -6.44
N GLY A 151 22.04 -5.47 -5.22
CA GLY A 151 23.01 -6.19 -4.40
C GLY A 151 23.05 -7.70 -4.68
N TRP A 152 22.14 -8.20 -5.53
CA TRP A 152 22.06 -9.60 -5.94
C TRP A 152 22.93 -9.90 -7.16
#